data_AF-M6CJN7-F1
#
_entry.id   AF-M6CJN7-F1
#
_cell.length_a   1.000
_cell.length_b   1.000
_cell.length_c   1.000
_cell.angle_alpha   90.00
_cell.angle_beta   90.00
_cell.angle_gamma   90.00
#
_symmetry.space_group_name_H-M   'P 1'
#
loop_
_entity.id
_entity.type
_entity.pdbx_description
1 polymer ?
#
loop_
_entity_poly.entity_id
_entity_poly.type
_entity_poly.pdbx_seq_one_letter_code
_entity_poly.pdbx_strand_id
1 'polypeptide(L)'
;MKRALLLVLALVALATSFFFLEEKKEDRSEISVWEIDIDEIEYQPPKNSWDGDDVSAFYRAPIILKKQKGISERADFLTVQSKDFETGETLAFEGGYNSENIFRELSVLKIKGVEPIVDGKIPTSLQLNENSPRILLKSSGKVLKKIWIGKKKSGDSTRIVREGNEILIIQGNTAERFTRGIGEFRQKQIVNLRDESVVETIWEEEGKTLHLDNHPFKEKTIKKNFWRRLSGKLISLEQPLGDSWNNQVVGQIVELYPDDPNGAGYAVAKSLTGVPADVSLKIRISNGDWITLRYYPKTNINSVDYRPAIRIINGKFSEPPFYIREDSFLRLKEVTVNLDKAEQRKEPVKQNALPKNPALPKK
;
A
#
# COMPACT_ATOMS: atom_id res chain seq x y z
N MET A 1 54.86 -8.05 29.85
CA MET A 1 54.83 -8.53 28.45
C MET A 1 54.00 -9.81 28.25
N LYS A 2 54.25 -10.93 28.95
CA LYS A 2 53.49 -12.19 28.74
C LYS A 2 51.96 -12.09 28.95
N ARG A 3 51.52 -11.32 29.96
CA ARG A 3 50.07 -11.12 30.23
C ARG A 3 49.37 -10.27 29.16
N ALA A 4 50.06 -9.27 28.60
CA ALA A 4 49.53 -8.46 27.51
C ALA A 4 49.41 -9.28 26.22
N LEU A 5 50.41 -10.13 25.94
CA LEU A 5 50.37 -11.05 24.79
C LEU A 5 49.21 -12.04 24.89
N LEU A 6 48.98 -12.63 26.06
CA LEU A 6 47.86 -13.55 26.30
C LEU A 6 46.49 -12.86 26.14
N LEU A 7 46.38 -11.60 26.55
CA LEU A 7 45.15 -10.83 26.45
C LEU A 7 44.81 -10.48 24.99
N VAL A 8 45.83 -10.13 24.20
CA VAL A 8 45.68 -9.96 22.74
C VAL A 8 45.28 -11.26 22.06
N LEU A 9 45.92 -12.38 22.43
CA LEU A 9 45.61 -13.70 21.86
C LEU A 9 44.19 -14.17 22.19
N ALA A 10 43.72 -13.89 23.42
CA ALA A 10 42.34 -14.17 23.82
C ALA A 10 41.34 -13.30 23.06
N LEU A 11 41.62 -12.01 22.86
CA LEU A 11 40.78 -11.10 22.07
C LEU A 11 40.70 -11.53 20.60
N VAL A 12 41.82 -11.94 20.01
CA VAL A 12 41.86 -12.49 18.65
C VAL A 12 41.03 -13.77 18.60
N ALA A 13 41.24 -14.73 19.50
CA ALA A 13 40.45 -15.97 19.54
C ALA A 13 38.95 -15.72 19.73
N LEU A 14 38.57 -14.74 20.56
CA LEU A 14 37.17 -14.35 20.76
C LEU A 14 36.60 -13.77 19.46
N ALA A 15 37.31 -12.83 18.84
CA ALA A 15 36.93 -12.21 17.56
C ALA A 15 36.82 -13.24 16.44
N THR A 16 37.76 -14.17 16.33
CA THR A 16 37.70 -15.28 15.36
C THR A 16 36.51 -16.19 15.65
N SER A 17 36.19 -16.47 16.93
CA SER A 17 35.01 -17.27 17.29
C SER A 17 33.71 -16.56 16.91
N PHE A 18 33.62 -15.23 17.11
CA PHE A 18 32.48 -14.42 16.70
C PHE A 18 32.36 -14.38 15.18
N PHE A 19 33.46 -14.22 14.45
CA PHE A 19 33.49 -14.23 12.99
C PHE A 19 33.00 -15.57 12.42
N PHE A 20 33.46 -16.71 12.97
CA PHE A 20 32.97 -18.04 12.55
C PHE A 20 31.54 -18.36 13.03
N LEU A 21 31.08 -17.75 14.14
CA LEU A 21 29.69 -17.85 14.60
C LEU A 21 28.74 -16.99 13.75
N GLU A 22 29.21 -15.85 13.25
CA GLU A 22 28.49 -15.01 12.29
C GLU A 22 28.41 -15.67 10.91
N GLU A 23 29.53 -16.17 10.36
CA GLU A 23 29.53 -16.91 9.09
C GLU A 23 28.57 -18.12 9.12
N LYS A 24 28.55 -18.88 10.23
CA LYS A 24 27.61 -20.01 10.37
C LYS A 24 26.15 -19.61 10.56
N LYS A 25 25.87 -18.36 10.97
CA LYS A 25 24.50 -17.85 11.10
C LYS A 25 23.98 -17.22 9.81
N GLU A 26 24.87 -16.65 8.99
CA GLU A 26 24.48 -16.00 7.73
C GLU A 26 24.38 -16.99 6.56
N ASP A 27 25.21 -18.03 6.49
CA ASP A 27 25.22 -18.98 5.37
C ASP A 27 24.26 -20.19 5.49
N ARG A 28 23.08 -20.00 6.08
CA ARG A 28 21.97 -20.94 5.80
C ARG A 28 21.39 -20.60 4.43
N SER A 29 21.92 -21.25 3.39
CA SER A 29 21.36 -21.22 2.04
C SER A 29 19.83 -21.30 2.07
N GLU A 30 19.18 -20.31 1.47
CA GLU A 30 17.72 -20.29 1.35
C GLU A 30 17.29 -21.48 0.48
N ILE A 31 16.39 -22.31 1.01
CA ILE A 31 15.83 -23.45 0.29
C ILE A 31 14.47 -23.03 -0.24
N SER A 32 14.26 -23.14 -1.56
CA SER A 32 12.92 -23.00 -2.14
C SER A 32 12.12 -24.27 -1.84
N VAL A 33 10.98 -24.10 -1.16
CA VAL A 33 10.10 -25.21 -0.76
C VAL A 33 9.09 -25.51 -1.85
N TRP A 34 8.51 -24.44 -2.43
CA TRP A 34 7.56 -24.55 -3.51
C TRP A 34 7.54 -23.31 -4.38
N GLU A 35 6.96 -23.49 -5.55
CA GLU A 35 6.54 -22.46 -6.48
C GLU A 35 5.13 -22.81 -6.94
N ILE A 36 4.15 -22.02 -6.51
CA ILE A 36 2.73 -22.22 -6.82
C ILE A 36 2.08 -20.92 -7.28
N ASP A 37 1.21 -21.03 -8.28
CA ASP A 37 0.39 -19.91 -8.71
C ASP A 37 -0.85 -19.78 -7.81
N ILE A 38 -0.95 -18.66 -7.11
CA ILE A 38 -2.02 -18.36 -6.16
C ILE A 38 -2.71 -17.06 -6.54
N ASP A 39 -4.03 -17.08 -6.49
CA ASP A 39 -4.90 -15.92 -6.73
C ASP A 39 -5.63 -15.45 -5.45
N GLU A 40 -5.59 -16.25 -4.38
CA GLU A 40 -6.21 -15.91 -3.10
C GLU A 40 -5.38 -16.41 -1.90
N ILE A 41 -5.25 -15.56 -0.88
CA ILE A 41 -4.66 -15.86 0.42
C ILE A 41 -5.71 -15.58 1.49
N GLU A 42 -6.08 -16.59 2.28
CA GLU A 42 -7.00 -16.42 3.40
C GLU A 42 -6.27 -16.66 4.72
N TYR A 43 -6.18 -15.61 5.54
CA TYR A 43 -5.80 -15.72 6.93
C TYR A 43 -7.02 -16.03 7.79
N GLN A 44 -6.85 -16.99 8.69
CA GLN A 44 -7.82 -17.32 9.72
C GLN A 44 -7.18 -17.15 11.10
N PRO A 45 -7.85 -16.42 12.01
CA PRO A 45 -7.37 -16.17 13.36
C PRO A 45 -7.26 -17.47 14.18
N PRO A 46 -6.50 -17.47 15.28
CA PRO A 46 -6.53 -18.58 16.22
C PRO A 46 -7.95 -18.81 16.76
N LYS A 47 -8.32 -20.07 17.01
CA LYS A 47 -9.56 -20.38 17.73
C LYS A 47 -9.41 -20.09 19.22
N ASN A 48 -10.53 -19.83 19.90
CA ASN A 48 -10.55 -19.56 21.35
C ASN A 48 -9.93 -20.69 22.20
N SER A 49 -9.91 -21.92 21.69
CA SER A 49 -9.33 -23.10 22.33
C SER A 49 -7.84 -23.28 22.02
N TRP A 50 -7.17 -22.28 21.45
CA TRP A 50 -5.73 -22.30 21.24
C TRP A 50 -5.00 -21.87 22.52
N ASP A 51 -4.03 -22.67 22.93
CA ASP A 51 -3.23 -22.57 24.16
C ASP A 51 -1.96 -21.74 24.00
N GLY A 52 -1.90 -20.87 22.98
CA GLY A 52 -0.75 -19.99 22.73
C GLY A 52 -0.69 -18.79 23.67
N ASP A 53 0.49 -18.43 24.15
CA ASP A 53 0.69 -17.36 25.15
C ASP A 53 0.27 -15.95 24.67
N ASP A 54 0.06 -15.76 23.36
CA ASP A 54 -0.16 -14.45 22.72
C ASP A 54 -1.38 -14.43 21.78
N VAL A 55 -2.48 -15.09 22.13
CA VAL A 55 -3.73 -15.06 21.33
C VAL A 55 -4.17 -13.62 21.03
N SER A 56 -3.98 -12.71 21.98
CA SER A 56 -4.34 -11.29 21.88
C SER A 56 -3.52 -10.53 20.84
N ALA A 57 -2.31 -11.00 20.49
CA ALA A 57 -1.45 -10.36 19.51
C ALA A 57 -1.88 -10.65 18.06
N PHE A 58 -2.71 -11.67 17.84
CA PHE A 58 -3.25 -11.98 16.51
C PHE A 58 -4.46 -11.12 16.20
N TYR A 59 -4.53 -10.70 14.94
CA TYR A 59 -5.73 -10.05 14.43
C TYR A 59 -6.89 -11.04 14.51
N ARG A 60 -8.03 -10.58 15.03
CA ARG A 60 -9.12 -11.46 15.46
C ARG A 60 -10.12 -11.81 14.37
N ALA A 61 -10.02 -11.16 13.21
CA ALA A 61 -10.90 -11.40 12.07
C ALA A 61 -10.17 -12.13 10.95
N PRO A 62 -10.88 -12.94 10.13
CA PRO A 62 -10.34 -13.41 8.87
C PRO A 62 -9.96 -12.25 7.95
N ILE A 63 -8.87 -12.42 7.22
CA ILE A 63 -8.42 -11.49 6.17
C ILE A 63 -8.31 -12.28 4.88
N ILE A 64 -8.90 -11.79 3.79
CA ILE A 64 -8.85 -12.44 2.48
C ILE A 64 -8.20 -11.49 1.48
N LEU A 65 -7.06 -11.88 0.93
CA LEU A 65 -6.37 -11.17 -0.14
C LEU A 65 -6.71 -11.85 -1.46
N LYS A 66 -7.12 -11.11 -2.49
CA LYS A 66 -7.44 -11.68 -3.81
C LYS A 66 -6.85 -10.86 -4.96
N LYS A 67 -6.37 -11.55 -5.98
CA LYS A 67 -6.12 -11.01 -7.33
C LYS A 67 -7.42 -11.08 -8.13
N GLN A 68 -7.91 -9.95 -8.62
CA GLN A 68 -9.17 -9.86 -9.36
C GLN A 68 -8.94 -9.28 -10.76
N LYS A 69 -9.46 -9.98 -11.76
CA LYS A 69 -9.43 -9.53 -13.16
C LYS A 69 -10.60 -8.60 -13.45
N GLY A 70 -10.40 -7.69 -14.41
CA GLY A 70 -11.47 -6.87 -14.98
C GLY A 70 -11.80 -5.59 -14.21
N ILE A 71 -11.32 -5.41 -12.98
CA ILE A 71 -11.40 -4.13 -12.27
C ILE A 71 -10.45 -3.10 -12.89
N SER A 72 -9.17 -3.44 -13.01
CA SER A 72 -8.18 -2.64 -13.77
C SER A 72 -8.19 -3.05 -15.24
N GLU A 73 -7.83 -2.12 -16.12
CA GLU A 73 -7.80 -2.31 -17.57
C GLU A 73 -6.60 -3.14 -18.06
N ARG A 74 -5.49 -3.21 -17.29
CA ARG A 74 -4.24 -3.85 -17.76
C ARG A 74 -3.67 -4.93 -16.86
N ALA A 75 -4.07 -5.01 -15.60
CA ALA A 75 -3.47 -5.94 -14.63
C ALA A 75 -4.50 -6.52 -13.66
N ASP A 76 -4.07 -7.54 -12.92
CA ASP A 76 -4.84 -8.02 -11.78
C ASP A 76 -4.91 -6.93 -10.72
N PHE A 77 -6.12 -6.64 -10.26
CA PHE A 77 -6.40 -5.71 -9.17
C PHE A 77 -6.37 -6.47 -7.86
N LEU A 78 -5.53 -6.02 -6.92
CA LEU A 78 -5.43 -6.63 -5.61
C LEU A 78 -6.50 -6.08 -4.68
N THR A 79 -7.19 -6.96 -3.98
CA THR A 79 -8.19 -6.59 -2.98
C THR A 79 -7.87 -7.24 -1.64
N VAL A 80 -8.23 -6.54 -0.57
CA VAL A 80 -8.12 -6.98 0.82
C VAL A 80 -9.50 -6.92 1.42
N GLN A 81 -9.98 -8.07 1.89
CA GLN A 81 -11.33 -8.22 2.42
C GLN A 81 -11.29 -8.61 3.89
N SER A 82 -12.20 -8.04 4.66
CA SER A 82 -12.55 -8.50 6.00
C SER A 82 -14.05 -8.49 6.18
N LYS A 83 -14.51 -9.19 7.20
CA LYS A 83 -15.88 -9.05 7.68
C LYS A 83 -15.91 -7.93 8.71
N ASP A 84 -16.82 -6.98 8.53
CA ASP A 84 -17.15 -6.02 9.56
C ASP A 84 -17.94 -6.72 10.68
N PHE A 85 -17.50 -6.56 11.92
CA PHE A 85 -18.19 -7.18 13.06
C PHE A 85 -19.46 -6.41 13.44
N GLU A 86 -19.53 -5.11 13.14
CA GLU A 86 -20.69 -4.27 13.45
C GLU A 86 -21.86 -4.56 12.50
N THR A 87 -21.60 -4.51 11.19
CA THR A 87 -22.64 -4.67 10.16
C THR A 87 -22.75 -6.09 9.61
N GLY A 88 -21.74 -6.93 9.84
CA GLY A 88 -21.68 -8.29 9.27
C GLY A 88 -21.33 -8.33 7.77
N GLU A 89 -21.16 -7.18 7.13
CA GLU A 89 -20.86 -7.08 5.70
C GLU A 89 -19.39 -7.42 5.39
N THR A 90 -19.14 -7.88 4.17
CA THR A 90 -17.78 -8.01 3.65
C THR A 90 -17.31 -6.68 3.10
N LEU A 91 -16.28 -6.13 3.72
CA LEU A 91 -15.61 -4.91 3.29
C LEU A 91 -14.46 -5.28 2.37
N ALA A 92 -14.26 -4.54 1.30
CA ALA A 92 -13.18 -4.76 0.35
C ALA A 92 -12.44 -3.46 0.05
N PHE A 93 -11.12 -3.48 0.22
CA PHE A 93 -10.21 -2.37 -0.08
C PHE A 93 -9.23 -2.77 -1.17
N GLU A 94 -8.65 -1.81 -1.88
CA GLU A 94 -7.48 -2.04 -2.71
C GLU A 94 -6.31 -2.52 -1.84
N GLY A 95 -5.61 -3.55 -2.32
CA GLY A 95 -4.40 -4.05 -1.70
C GLY A 95 -3.21 -3.18 -2.04
N GLY A 96 -2.45 -2.79 -1.01
CA GLY A 96 -1.20 -2.06 -1.15
C GLY A 96 0.03 -2.96 -1.25
N TYR A 97 1.19 -2.35 -1.08
CA TYR A 97 2.51 -2.98 -1.23
C TYR A 97 2.68 -4.29 -0.44
N ASN A 98 2.20 -4.35 0.81
CA ASN A 98 2.29 -5.57 1.62
C ASN A 98 1.43 -6.71 1.07
N SER A 99 0.32 -6.41 0.39
CA SER A 99 -0.49 -7.41 -0.31
C SER A 99 0.26 -7.99 -1.52
N GLU A 100 0.94 -7.14 -2.30
CA GLU A 100 1.80 -7.60 -3.40
C GLU A 100 2.94 -8.50 -2.90
N ASN A 101 3.62 -8.04 -1.84
CA ASN A 101 4.74 -8.76 -1.26
C ASN A 101 4.33 -10.12 -0.71
N ILE A 102 3.21 -10.21 0.01
CA ILE A 102 2.79 -11.48 0.60
C ILE A 102 2.37 -12.50 -0.47
N PHE A 103 1.77 -12.05 -1.58
CA PHE A 103 1.58 -12.91 -2.75
C PHE A 103 2.91 -13.40 -3.30
N ARG A 104 3.89 -12.52 -3.51
CA ARG A 104 5.22 -12.91 -4.00
C ARG A 104 5.93 -13.91 -3.08
N GLU A 105 5.94 -13.63 -1.77
CA GLU A 105 6.58 -14.44 -0.74
C GLU A 105 5.94 -15.83 -0.57
N LEU A 106 4.60 -15.92 -0.64
CA LEU A 106 3.88 -17.19 -0.43
C LEU A 106 3.68 -17.99 -1.73
N SER A 107 3.72 -17.35 -2.90
CA SER A 107 3.80 -18.04 -4.19
C SER A 107 5.11 -18.80 -4.32
N VAL A 108 6.23 -18.18 -3.95
CA VAL A 108 7.57 -18.77 -4.01
C VAL A 108 8.16 -18.77 -2.61
N LEU A 109 7.81 -19.78 -1.82
CA LEU A 109 8.26 -19.83 -0.44
C LEU A 109 9.73 -20.26 -0.38
N LYS A 110 10.56 -19.39 0.20
CA LYS A 110 11.96 -19.66 0.54
C LYS A 110 12.13 -19.66 2.06
N ILE A 111 12.87 -20.63 2.58
CA ILE A 111 13.02 -20.86 4.01
C ILE A 111 14.47 -21.02 4.42
N LYS A 112 14.74 -20.81 5.72
CA LYS A 112 16.07 -20.96 6.32
C LYS A 112 16.33 -22.37 6.89
N GLY A 113 15.32 -23.24 6.88
CA GLY A 113 15.46 -24.61 7.35
C GLY A 113 14.14 -25.35 7.47
N VAL A 114 14.23 -26.67 7.32
CA VAL A 114 13.14 -27.64 7.50
C VAL A 114 13.46 -28.51 8.71
N GLU A 115 12.50 -28.68 9.60
CA GLU A 115 12.56 -29.66 10.69
C GLU A 115 11.44 -30.71 10.46
N PRO A 116 11.76 -32.02 10.34
CA PRO A 116 10.74 -33.04 10.19
C PRO A 116 9.99 -33.28 11.51
N ILE A 117 8.69 -33.57 11.45
CA ILE A 117 7.92 -34.00 12.62
C ILE A 117 8.22 -35.48 12.91
N VAL A 118 8.99 -35.74 13.96
CA VAL A 118 9.34 -37.10 14.41
C VAL A 118 8.17 -37.68 15.21
N ASP A 119 7.80 -38.94 14.93
CA ASP A 119 6.75 -39.70 15.61
C ASP A 119 5.35 -39.04 15.64
N GLY A 120 5.06 -38.14 14.70
CA GLY A 120 3.79 -37.40 14.64
C GLY A 120 3.58 -36.43 15.80
N LYS A 121 4.58 -36.23 16.66
CA LYS A 121 4.51 -35.35 17.83
C LYS A 121 5.17 -34.02 17.52
N ILE A 122 4.35 -32.98 17.48
CA ILE A 122 4.83 -31.61 17.38
C ILE A 122 5.29 -31.19 18.77
N PRO A 123 6.51 -30.65 18.95
CA PRO A 123 6.94 -30.15 20.24
C PRO A 123 5.96 -29.10 20.78
N THR A 124 5.49 -29.26 22.01
CA THR A 124 4.51 -28.33 22.64
C THR A 124 5.03 -26.90 22.70
N SER A 125 6.36 -26.72 22.77
CA SER A 125 7.01 -25.42 22.69
C SER A 125 6.71 -24.64 21.40
N LEU A 126 6.25 -25.32 20.35
CA LEU A 126 5.89 -24.68 19.07
C LEU A 126 4.49 -24.04 19.06
N GLN A 127 3.66 -24.35 20.06
CA GLN A 127 2.26 -23.92 20.16
C GLN A 127 1.47 -24.15 18.86
N LEU A 128 1.75 -25.25 18.17
CA LEU A 128 1.23 -25.53 16.84
C LEU A 128 0.29 -26.74 16.87
N ASN A 129 -1.01 -26.49 16.72
CA ASN A 129 -2.08 -27.49 16.71
C ASN A 129 -3.23 -27.04 15.77
N GLU A 130 -4.35 -27.77 15.77
CA GLU A 130 -5.49 -27.49 14.88
C GLU A 130 -6.20 -26.16 15.16
N ASN A 131 -6.00 -25.61 16.36
CA ASN A 131 -6.58 -24.35 16.81
C ASN A 131 -5.67 -23.15 16.52
N SER A 132 -4.43 -23.39 16.08
CA SER A 132 -3.48 -22.35 15.69
C SER A 132 -4.00 -21.47 14.55
N PRO A 133 -3.54 -20.21 14.47
CA PRO A 133 -3.82 -19.37 13.31
C PRO A 133 -3.29 -20.02 12.04
N ARG A 134 -3.98 -19.80 10.93
CA ARG A 134 -3.62 -20.46 9.67
C ARG A 134 -3.78 -19.56 8.46
N ILE A 135 -2.99 -19.86 7.44
CA ILE A 135 -3.06 -19.24 6.12
C ILE A 135 -3.44 -20.34 5.12
N LEU A 136 -4.46 -20.08 4.31
CA LEU A 136 -4.86 -20.93 3.20
C LEU A 136 -4.40 -20.25 1.91
N LEU A 137 -3.59 -20.96 1.13
CA LEU A 137 -3.19 -20.53 -0.21
C LEU A 137 -4.12 -21.18 -1.21
N LYS A 138 -4.76 -20.38 -2.04
CA LYS A 138 -5.77 -20.85 -2.98
C LYS A 138 -5.48 -20.41 -4.41
N SER A 139 -5.99 -21.21 -5.33
CA SER A 139 -6.06 -20.90 -6.76
C SER A 139 -7.44 -21.29 -7.26
N SER A 140 -8.17 -20.33 -7.84
CA SER A 140 -9.51 -20.53 -8.39
C SER A 140 -10.47 -21.20 -7.40
N GLY A 141 -10.42 -20.78 -6.13
CA GLY A 141 -11.25 -21.29 -5.03
C GLY A 141 -10.80 -22.62 -4.43
N LYS A 142 -9.80 -23.32 -5.00
CA LYS A 142 -9.25 -24.56 -4.45
C LYS A 142 -8.09 -24.25 -3.50
N VAL A 143 -8.08 -24.88 -2.33
CA VAL A 143 -6.95 -24.79 -1.38
C VAL A 143 -5.81 -25.64 -1.91
N LEU A 144 -4.69 -24.99 -2.24
CA LEU A 144 -3.46 -25.63 -2.68
C LEU A 144 -2.57 -26.01 -1.48
N LYS A 145 -2.44 -25.09 -0.52
CA LYS A 145 -1.60 -25.26 0.67
C LYS A 145 -2.30 -24.71 1.91
N LYS A 146 -2.05 -25.36 3.04
CA LYS A 146 -2.53 -24.96 4.36
C LYS A 146 -1.36 -24.85 5.30
N ILE A 147 -1.18 -23.63 5.82
CA ILE A 147 -0.03 -23.22 6.62
C ILE A 147 -0.55 -22.92 8.02
N TRP A 148 -0.05 -23.62 9.04
CA TRP A 148 -0.33 -23.27 10.44
C TRP A 148 0.82 -22.46 11.00
N ILE A 149 0.49 -21.38 11.72
CA ILE A 149 1.45 -20.47 12.32
C ILE A 149 1.67 -20.87 13.78
N GLY A 150 2.91 -21.16 14.15
CA GLY A 150 3.35 -21.39 15.54
C GLY A 150 4.51 -20.47 15.94
N LYS A 151 5.00 -20.63 17.18
CA LYS A 151 6.12 -19.86 17.75
C LYS A 151 7.19 -20.79 18.30
N LYS A 152 8.47 -20.55 18.03
CA LYS A 152 9.55 -21.43 18.52
C LYS A 152 9.91 -21.19 20.00
N LYS A 153 9.85 -19.93 20.47
CA LYS A 153 10.13 -19.49 21.85
C LYS A 153 9.37 -18.19 22.15
N SER A 154 9.04 -17.94 23.42
CA SER A 154 8.54 -16.64 23.88
C SER A 154 9.59 -15.55 23.58
N GLY A 155 9.21 -14.55 22.77
CA GLY A 155 10.10 -13.45 22.35
C GLY A 155 10.89 -13.65 21.05
N ASP A 156 10.79 -14.81 20.39
CA ASP A 156 11.40 -15.03 19.06
C ASP A 156 10.41 -14.67 17.95
N SER A 157 10.83 -13.85 16.98
CA SER A 157 10.03 -13.45 15.80
C SER A 157 9.93 -14.56 14.76
N THR A 158 10.73 -15.63 14.92
CA THR A 158 10.77 -16.75 13.99
C THR A 158 9.49 -17.57 14.09
N ARG A 159 8.54 -17.28 13.19
CA ARG A 159 7.29 -18.02 13.07
C ARG A 159 7.56 -19.31 12.31
N ILE A 160 7.11 -20.40 12.91
CA ILE A 160 7.16 -21.71 12.28
C ILE A 160 5.87 -21.88 11.49
N VAL A 161 6.03 -22.35 10.25
CA VAL A 161 4.92 -22.74 9.41
C VAL A 161 4.91 -24.26 9.33
N ARG A 162 3.85 -24.91 9.83
CA ARG A 162 3.65 -26.33 9.51
C ARG A 162 2.97 -26.44 8.15
N GLU A 163 3.49 -27.32 7.31
CA GLU A 163 2.83 -27.81 6.09
C GLU A 163 2.96 -29.33 6.07
N GLY A 164 1.83 -30.04 6.09
CA GLY A 164 1.83 -31.51 6.21
C GLY A 164 2.59 -32.02 7.44
N ASN A 165 3.68 -32.77 7.21
CA ASN A 165 4.53 -33.38 8.24
C ASN A 165 5.86 -32.63 8.46
N GLU A 166 5.98 -31.41 7.92
CA GLU A 166 7.20 -30.61 8.00
C GLU A 166 6.95 -29.31 8.77
N ILE A 167 7.97 -28.88 9.50
CA ILE A 167 8.07 -27.59 10.17
C ILE A 167 9.03 -26.73 9.34
N LEU A 168 8.49 -25.69 8.74
CA LEU A 168 9.22 -24.75 7.90
C LEU A 168 9.59 -23.50 8.71
N ILE A 169 10.86 -23.11 8.66
CA ILE A 169 11.37 -21.90 9.30
C ILE A 169 11.41 -20.77 8.27
N ILE A 170 10.34 -19.96 8.24
CA ILE A 170 10.20 -18.85 7.30
C ILE A 170 11.01 -17.62 7.72
N GLN A 171 11.43 -16.80 6.76
CA GLN A 171 12.07 -15.52 7.05
C GLN A 171 11.09 -14.54 7.73
N GLY A 172 11.65 -13.68 8.59
CA GLY A 172 10.90 -12.78 9.45
C GLY A 172 10.02 -11.77 8.69
N ASN A 173 8.85 -11.49 9.28
CA ASN A 173 7.79 -10.54 8.90
C ASN A 173 6.61 -11.09 8.09
N THR A 174 6.74 -12.16 7.29
CA THR A 174 5.63 -12.71 6.46
C THR A 174 4.39 -12.99 7.30
N ALA A 175 4.54 -13.79 8.37
CA ALA A 175 3.43 -14.10 9.25
C ALA A 175 3.13 -12.99 10.28
N GLU A 176 4.08 -12.09 10.57
CA GLU A 176 3.86 -10.95 11.48
C GLU A 176 2.91 -9.88 10.91
N ARG A 177 2.87 -9.71 9.59
CA ARG A 177 1.91 -8.80 8.96
C ARG A 177 0.46 -9.14 9.37
N PHE A 178 0.13 -10.43 9.49
CA PHE A 178 -1.20 -10.87 9.92
C PHE A 178 -1.52 -10.60 11.40
N THR A 179 -0.50 -10.44 12.27
CA THR A 179 -0.75 -10.01 13.67
C THR A 179 -1.07 -8.52 13.79
N ARG A 180 -0.48 -7.69 12.93
CA ARG A 180 -0.71 -6.23 12.94
C ARG A 180 -2.08 -5.84 12.36
N GLY A 181 -2.72 -6.75 11.63
CA GLY A 181 -4.11 -6.63 11.21
C GLY A 181 -4.30 -6.12 9.78
N ILE A 182 -5.55 -5.97 9.39
CA ILE A 182 -5.92 -5.66 8.00
C ILE A 182 -5.32 -4.36 7.47
N GLY A 183 -5.12 -3.36 8.34
CA GLY A 183 -4.54 -2.06 7.97
C GLY A 183 -3.15 -2.15 7.34
N GLU A 184 -2.37 -3.22 7.61
CA GLU A 184 -1.08 -3.47 6.96
C GLU A 184 -1.20 -3.73 5.46
N PHE A 185 -2.32 -4.30 5.02
CA PHE A 185 -2.50 -4.78 3.65
C PHE A 185 -3.20 -3.76 2.75
N ARG A 186 -3.91 -2.78 3.32
CA ARG A 186 -4.67 -1.76 2.58
C ARG A 186 -3.76 -0.76 1.87
N GLN A 187 -4.19 -0.31 0.69
CA GLN A 187 -3.52 0.77 -0.03
C GLN A 187 -3.84 2.13 0.63
N LYS A 188 -2.85 2.72 1.32
CA LYS A 188 -3.02 4.03 1.99
C LYS A 188 -2.92 5.22 1.05
N GLN A 189 -2.05 5.19 0.04
CA GLN A 189 -1.97 6.28 -0.94
C GLN A 189 -3.15 6.14 -1.90
N ILE A 190 -4.00 7.16 -1.96
CA ILE A 190 -5.29 7.11 -2.64
C ILE A 190 -5.11 6.95 -4.16
N VAL A 191 -4.10 7.62 -4.71
CA VAL A 191 -3.70 7.54 -6.11
C VAL A 191 -2.35 6.83 -6.19
N ASN A 192 -2.39 5.50 -6.34
CA ASN A 192 -1.18 4.70 -6.51
C ASN A 192 -0.80 4.64 -7.99
N LEU A 193 0.28 5.35 -8.36
CA LEU A 193 0.73 5.36 -9.75
C LEU A 193 1.66 4.20 -10.09
N ARG A 194 2.32 3.56 -9.11
CA ARG A 194 3.47 2.67 -9.37
C ARG A 194 4.43 3.33 -10.39
N ASP A 195 4.50 2.81 -11.62
CA ASP A 195 5.33 3.36 -12.71
C ASP A 195 4.58 4.31 -13.68
N GLU A 196 3.26 4.39 -13.55
CA GLU A 196 2.35 5.15 -14.40
C GLU A 196 2.37 6.66 -14.09
N SER A 197 1.51 7.42 -14.76
CA SER A 197 1.38 8.86 -14.58
C SER A 197 -0.08 9.29 -14.72
N VAL A 198 -0.44 10.39 -14.05
CA VAL A 198 -1.75 11.01 -14.26
C VAL A 198 -1.77 11.63 -15.66
N VAL A 199 -2.79 11.32 -16.45
CA VAL A 199 -2.95 11.86 -17.82
C VAL A 199 -4.13 12.81 -17.93
N GLU A 200 -5.08 12.75 -16.98
CA GLU A 200 -6.28 13.56 -17.01
C GLU A 200 -6.87 13.68 -15.62
N THR A 201 -7.47 14.84 -15.32
CA THR A 201 -8.26 15.03 -14.10
C THR A 201 -9.51 15.84 -14.39
N ILE A 202 -10.63 15.46 -13.77
CA ILE A 202 -11.90 16.17 -13.82
C ILE A 202 -12.34 16.42 -12.39
N TRP A 203 -12.34 17.68 -11.97
CA TRP A 203 -12.90 18.12 -10.69
C TRP A 203 -14.32 18.64 -10.92
N GLU A 204 -15.28 18.12 -10.18
CA GLU A 204 -16.70 18.47 -10.21
C GLU A 204 -17.12 18.91 -8.81
N GLU A 205 -17.64 20.13 -8.70
CA GLU A 205 -18.27 20.71 -7.52
C GLU A 205 -19.57 21.39 -7.98
N GLU A 206 -20.49 21.71 -7.08
CA GLU A 206 -21.77 22.35 -7.43
C GLU A 206 -21.56 23.58 -8.35
N GLY A 207 -22.10 23.50 -9.57
CA GLY A 207 -22.01 24.56 -10.58
C GLY A 207 -20.64 24.76 -11.23
N LYS A 208 -19.62 23.93 -10.92
CA LYS A 208 -18.25 24.11 -11.40
C LYS A 208 -17.60 22.81 -11.86
N THR A 209 -16.99 22.84 -13.04
CA THR A 209 -16.18 21.73 -13.57
C THR A 209 -14.82 22.23 -14.05
N LEU A 210 -13.75 21.67 -13.50
CA LEU A 210 -12.38 21.88 -13.96
C LEU A 210 -11.86 20.61 -14.61
N HIS A 211 -11.65 20.66 -15.92
CA HIS A 211 -11.13 19.55 -16.71
C HIS A 211 -9.72 19.88 -17.17
N LEU A 212 -8.77 19.02 -16.83
CA LEU A 212 -7.36 19.17 -17.17
C LEU A 212 -6.85 17.92 -17.89
N ASP A 213 -5.99 18.13 -18.88
CA ASP A 213 -5.14 17.09 -19.45
C ASP A 213 -3.69 17.25 -19.00
N ASN A 214 -2.96 16.14 -18.98
CA ASN A 214 -1.54 16.11 -18.71
C ASN A 214 -0.80 15.28 -19.76
N HIS A 215 0.34 15.81 -20.21
CA HIS A 215 1.28 15.14 -21.07
C HIS A 215 2.59 14.94 -20.29
N PRO A 216 2.74 13.80 -19.59
CA PRO A 216 3.97 13.50 -18.88
C PRO A 216 5.12 13.28 -19.89
N PHE A 217 6.28 13.86 -19.61
CA PHE A 217 7.48 13.71 -20.43
C PHE A 217 8.73 13.58 -19.55
N LYS A 218 9.82 13.07 -20.10
CA LYS A 218 11.11 12.98 -19.41
C LYS A 218 12.08 13.99 -20.00
N GLU A 219 12.66 14.84 -19.16
CA GLU A 219 13.73 15.74 -19.55
C GLU A 219 14.94 15.47 -18.66
N LYS A 220 16.06 15.02 -19.26
CA LYS A 220 17.32 14.71 -18.53
C LYS A 220 17.07 13.87 -17.26
N THR A 221 16.34 12.76 -17.43
CA THR A 221 15.91 11.80 -16.37
C THR A 221 14.86 12.27 -15.36
N ILE A 222 14.47 13.55 -15.37
CA ILE A 222 13.41 14.09 -14.51
C ILE A 222 12.06 13.93 -15.21
N LYS A 223 11.09 13.28 -14.55
CA LYS A 223 9.69 13.27 -15.02
C LYS A 223 9.10 14.67 -14.83
N LYS A 224 8.58 15.26 -15.89
CA LYS A 224 7.87 16.53 -15.90
C LYS A 224 6.46 16.35 -16.44
N ASN A 225 5.58 17.28 -16.09
CA ASN A 225 4.19 17.26 -16.48
C ASN A 225 3.87 18.50 -17.30
N PHE A 226 3.17 18.34 -18.42
CA PHE A 226 2.66 19.45 -19.18
C PHE A 226 1.13 19.45 -19.10
N TRP A 227 0.60 20.38 -18.30
CA TRP A 227 -0.83 20.45 -18.04
C TRP A 227 -1.52 21.49 -18.91
N ARG A 228 -2.71 21.14 -19.43
CA ARG A 228 -3.61 22.08 -20.08
C ARG A 228 -4.98 22.03 -19.42
N ARG A 229 -5.61 23.19 -19.30
CA ARG A 229 -7.02 23.28 -18.91
C ARG A 229 -7.89 23.17 -20.14
N LEU A 230 -8.78 22.17 -20.15
CA LEU A 230 -9.72 21.90 -21.22
C LEU A 230 -11.11 22.52 -20.98
N SER A 231 -11.49 22.77 -19.72
CA SER A 231 -12.74 23.47 -19.41
C SER A 231 -12.61 24.99 -19.57
N GLY A 232 -13.69 25.64 -20.02
CA GLY A 232 -13.70 27.07 -20.29
C GLY A 232 -12.75 27.45 -21.43
N LYS A 233 -11.76 28.31 -21.14
CA LYS A 233 -10.72 28.67 -22.13
C LYS A 233 -9.59 27.65 -22.11
N LEU A 234 -9.33 27.05 -23.27
CA LEU A 234 -8.18 26.17 -23.51
C LEU A 234 -6.88 26.94 -23.29
N ILE A 235 -6.14 26.60 -22.23
CA ILE A 235 -4.86 27.22 -21.91
C ILE A 235 -3.84 26.19 -21.48
N SER A 236 -2.58 26.43 -21.85
CA SER A 236 -1.43 25.75 -21.25
C SER A 236 -1.12 26.41 -19.90
N LEU A 237 -1.01 25.59 -18.86
CA LEU A 237 -0.73 26.05 -17.51
C LEU A 237 0.76 26.34 -17.32
N GLU A 238 1.08 27.23 -16.38
CA GLU A 238 2.45 27.39 -15.93
C GLU A 238 2.93 26.14 -15.19
N GLN A 239 4.21 25.81 -15.37
CA GLN A 239 4.80 24.59 -14.81
C GLN A 239 4.60 24.45 -13.29
N PRO A 240 4.84 25.49 -12.46
CA PRO A 240 4.67 25.36 -11.01
C PRO A 240 3.23 25.04 -10.59
N LEU A 241 2.25 25.57 -11.32
CA LEU A 241 0.83 25.34 -11.03
C LEU A 241 0.41 23.92 -11.38
N GLY A 242 0.85 23.42 -12.54
CA GLY A 242 0.63 22.02 -12.95
C GLY A 242 1.34 21.02 -12.03
N ASP A 243 2.58 21.30 -11.62
CA ASP A 243 3.31 20.45 -10.68
C ASP A 243 2.68 20.46 -9.29
N SER A 244 2.21 21.62 -8.80
CA SER A 244 1.46 21.72 -7.56
C SER A 244 0.19 20.87 -7.58
N TRP A 245 -0.59 20.94 -8.66
CA TRP A 245 -1.78 20.11 -8.85
C TRP A 245 -1.46 18.62 -8.82
N ASN A 246 -0.48 18.18 -9.62
CA ASN A 246 -0.07 16.78 -9.66
C ASN A 246 0.37 16.28 -8.28
N ASN A 247 1.13 17.09 -7.55
CA ASN A 247 1.60 16.75 -6.21
C ASN A 247 0.45 16.63 -5.21
N GLN A 248 -0.55 17.53 -5.26
CA GLN A 248 -1.73 17.41 -4.39
C GLN A 248 -2.57 16.19 -4.73
N VAL A 249 -2.78 15.88 -6.01
CA VAL A 249 -3.56 14.71 -6.44
C VAL A 249 -2.89 13.40 -6.02
N VAL A 250 -1.58 13.26 -6.26
CA VAL A 250 -0.84 12.03 -5.98
C VAL A 250 -0.47 11.90 -4.49
N GLY A 251 -0.33 13.03 -3.79
CA GLY A 251 0.07 13.08 -2.39
C GLY A 251 -1.03 12.76 -1.39
N GLN A 252 -2.27 12.52 -1.84
CA GLN A 252 -3.35 12.19 -0.93
C GLN A 252 -3.19 10.81 -0.31
N ILE A 253 -3.47 10.73 0.99
CA ILE A 253 -3.41 9.49 1.76
C ILE A 253 -4.68 9.32 2.58
N VAL A 254 -5.05 8.07 2.82
CA VAL A 254 -6.02 7.70 3.84
C VAL A 254 -5.39 7.92 5.21
N GLU A 255 -6.02 8.77 6.01
CA GLU A 255 -5.52 9.14 7.35
C GLU A 255 -6.14 8.26 8.44
N LEU A 256 -7.39 7.81 8.25
CA LEU A 256 -8.10 6.98 9.20
C LEU A 256 -9.12 6.09 8.49
N TYR A 257 -9.16 4.82 8.86
CA TYR A 257 -10.25 3.91 8.50
C TYR A 257 -11.31 3.84 9.61
N PRO A 258 -12.58 3.58 9.28
CA PRO A 258 -13.63 3.48 10.29
C PRO A 258 -13.40 2.40 11.36
N ASP A 259 -12.69 1.32 11.03
CA ASP A 259 -12.35 0.21 11.95
C ASP A 259 -10.96 0.32 12.59
N ASP A 260 -10.25 1.42 12.40
CA ASP A 260 -9.04 1.69 13.16
C ASP A 260 -9.39 1.97 14.64
N PRO A 261 -8.45 1.83 15.61
CA PRO A 261 -8.73 2.05 17.03
C PRO A 261 -9.34 3.42 17.38
N ASN A 262 -9.06 4.45 16.58
CA ASN A 262 -9.59 5.81 16.74
C ASN A 262 -10.66 6.14 15.67
N GLY A 263 -11.16 5.12 14.95
CA GLY A 263 -12.18 5.23 13.92
C GLY A 263 -13.59 5.40 14.51
N ALA A 264 -14.53 5.83 13.67
CA ALA A 264 -15.91 6.07 14.06
C ALA A 264 -16.86 4.86 13.85
N GLY A 265 -16.36 3.73 13.34
CA GLY A 265 -17.17 2.58 12.93
C GLY A 265 -17.81 2.72 11.55
N TYR A 266 -18.05 1.60 10.86
CA TYR A 266 -18.56 1.61 9.48
C TYR A 266 -20.03 2.02 9.39
N ALA A 267 -20.82 1.77 10.43
CA ALA A 267 -22.21 2.24 10.48
C ALA A 267 -22.29 3.78 10.40
N VAL A 268 -21.43 4.48 11.15
CA VAL A 268 -21.34 5.95 11.13
C VAL A 268 -20.79 6.42 9.79
N ALA A 269 -19.71 5.79 9.29
CA ALA A 269 -19.09 6.17 8.03
C ALA A 269 -20.06 6.07 6.83
N LYS A 270 -20.91 5.03 6.81
CA LYS A 270 -21.99 4.87 5.82
C LYS A 270 -23.05 5.96 5.95
N SER A 271 -23.46 6.31 7.16
CA SER A 271 -24.41 7.40 7.38
C SER A 271 -23.86 8.74 6.87
N LEU A 272 -22.58 9.02 7.11
CA LEU A 272 -21.91 10.26 6.67
C LEU A 272 -21.75 10.34 5.14
N THR A 273 -21.76 9.19 4.46
CA THR A 273 -21.64 9.09 3.00
C THR A 273 -22.98 8.77 2.31
N GLY A 274 -24.08 8.74 3.07
CA GLY A 274 -25.45 8.55 2.58
C GLY A 274 -26.08 9.82 1.99
N VAL A 275 -25.32 10.91 1.91
CA VAL A 275 -25.72 12.20 1.33
C VAL A 275 -24.97 12.44 0.01
N PRO A 276 -25.39 13.40 -0.83
CA PRO A 276 -24.61 13.78 -2.01
C PRO A 276 -23.18 14.18 -1.64
N ALA A 277 -22.21 13.81 -2.48
CA ALA A 277 -20.84 14.25 -2.33
C ALA A 277 -20.72 15.74 -2.67
N ASP A 278 -19.96 16.49 -1.87
CA ASP A 278 -19.68 17.91 -2.11
C ASP A 278 -18.82 18.10 -3.38
N VAL A 279 -17.88 17.17 -3.57
CA VAL A 279 -16.90 17.21 -4.66
C VAL A 279 -16.67 15.80 -5.21
N SER A 280 -16.51 15.71 -6.53
CA SER A 280 -15.92 14.53 -7.19
C SER A 280 -14.65 14.89 -7.95
N LEU A 281 -13.60 14.10 -7.75
CA LEU A 281 -12.36 14.18 -8.52
C LEU A 281 -12.16 12.86 -9.28
N LYS A 282 -12.25 12.92 -10.61
CA LYS A 282 -11.94 11.79 -11.50
C LYS A 282 -10.53 11.96 -12.02
N ILE A 283 -9.75 10.88 -12.03
CA ILE A 283 -8.33 10.87 -12.38
C ILE A 283 -8.12 9.73 -13.36
N ARG A 284 -7.63 10.02 -14.55
CA ARG A 284 -7.20 8.98 -15.50
C ARG A 284 -5.71 8.78 -15.38
N ILE A 285 -5.31 7.52 -15.32
CA ILE A 285 -3.92 7.08 -15.28
C ILE A 285 -3.51 6.58 -16.67
N SER A 286 -2.22 6.65 -17.01
CA SER A 286 -1.68 6.21 -18.31
C SER A 286 -1.90 4.73 -18.64
N ASN A 287 -2.22 3.89 -17.64
CA ASN A 287 -2.65 2.51 -17.85
C ASN A 287 -4.10 2.39 -18.37
N GLY A 288 -4.86 3.48 -18.40
CA GLY A 288 -6.25 3.52 -18.83
C GLY A 288 -7.26 3.53 -17.67
N ASP A 289 -6.81 3.27 -16.43
CA ASP A 289 -7.70 3.24 -15.27
C ASP A 289 -8.19 4.64 -14.90
N TRP A 290 -9.44 4.70 -14.47
CA TRP A 290 -10.09 5.84 -13.84
C TRP A 290 -10.20 5.60 -12.34
N ILE A 291 -9.65 6.51 -11.56
CA ILE A 291 -9.88 6.61 -10.12
C ILE A 291 -10.84 7.78 -9.89
N THR A 292 -12.02 7.51 -9.34
CA THR A 292 -12.97 8.53 -8.92
C THR A 292 -12.98 8.62 -7.41
N LEU A 293 -12.68 9.81 -6.90
CA LEU A 293 -12.78 10.17 -5.50
C LEU A 293 -14.04 11.00 -5.29
N ARG A 294 -14.83 10.65 -4.30
CA ARG A 294 -15.99 11.42 -3.84
C ARG A 294 -15.71 11.88 -2.43
N TYR A 295 -15.77 13.20 -2.20
CA TYR A 295 -15.58 13.80 -0.88
C TYR A 295 -16.93 14.25 -0.35
N TYR A 296 -17.20 13.93 0.90
CA TYR A 296 -18.48 14.18 1.56
C TYR A 296 -18.33 15.31 2.60
N PRO A 297 -19.43 15.81 3.19
CA PRO A 297 -19.38 16.86 4.19
C PRO A 297 -18.39 16.59 5.33
N LYS A 298 -17.73 17.65 5.80
CA LYS A 298 -16.77 17.59 6.91
C LYS A 298 -17.40 16.96 8.15
N THR A 299 -16.64 16.13 8.83
CA THR A 299 -17.00 15.56 10.14
C THR A 299 -15.86 15.74 11.14
N ASN A 300 -16.17 15.66 12.43
CA ASN A 300 -15.17 15.67 13.49
C ASN A 300 -15.13 14.28 14.15
N ILE A 301 -13.94 13.68 14.21
CA ILE A 301 -13.70 12.40 14.87
C ILE A 301 -12.55 12.61 15.84
N ASN A 302 -12.80 12.39 17.13
CA ASN A 302 -11.79 12.53 18.19
C ASN A 302 -11.06 13.89 18.15
N SER A 303 -11.82 14.99 17.98
CA SER A 303 -11.31 16.36 17.92
C SER A 303 -10.44 16.69 16.70
N VAL A 304 -10.42 15.83 15.68
CA VAL A 304 -9.76 16.08 14.40
C VAL A 304 -10.81 16.19 13.29
N ASP A 305 -10.66 17.21 12.46
CA ASP A 305 -11.55 17.44 11.32
C ASP A 305 -11.14 16.58 10.12
N TYR A 306 -12.08 15.77 9.66
CA TYR A 306 -11.91 14.86 8.53
C TYR A 306 -12.97 15.09 7.46
N ARG A 307 -12.64 14.66 6.24
CA ARG A 307 -13.57 14.45 5.14
C ARG A 307 -13.76 12.95 4.94
N PRO A 308 -14.98 12.43 5.11
CA PRO A 308 -15.30 11.11 4.60
C PRO A 308 -15.13 11.12 3.08
N ALA A 309 -14.56 10.05 2.55
CA ALA A 309 -14.31 9.91 1.13
C ALA A 309 -14.55 8.47 0.69
N ILE A 310 -14.92 8.30 -0.57
CA ILE A 310 -15.04 7.01 -1.24
C ILE A 310 -14.17 7.03 -2.49
N ARG A 311 -13.40 5.96 -2.67
CA ARG A 311 -12.63 5.70 -3.89
C ARG A 311 -13.32 4.65 -4.74
N ILE A 312 -13.43 4.94 -6.02
CA ILE A 312 -14.07 4.08 -7.02
C ILE A 312 -13.09 3.88 -8.17
N ILE A 313 -12.81 2.63 -8.53
CA ILE A 313 -11.91 2.26 -9.62
C ILE A 313 -12.73 1.76 -10.81
N ASN A 314 -12.61 2.45 -11.95
CA ASN A 314 -13.28 2.17 -13.22
C ASN A 314 -14.80 2.03 -13.14
N GLY A 315 -15.43 2.52 -12.06
CA GLY A 315 -16.85 2.26 -11.78
C GLY A 315 -17.20 0.80 -11.43
N LYS A 316 -16.19 -0.08 -11.37
CA LYS A 316 -16.34 -1.53 -11.17
C LYS A 316 -16.06 -1.95 -9.72
N PHE A 317 -15.25 -1.18 -9.01
CA PHE A 317 -14.90 -1.42 -7.62
C PHE A 317 -15.10 -0.13 -6.82
N SER A 318 -15.82 -0.21 -5.71
CA SER A 318 -16.03 0.91 -4.78
C SER A 318 -15.59 0.47 -3.41
N GLU A 319 -14.68 1.23 -2.82
CA GLU A 319 -14.27 0.99 -1.44
C GLU A 319 -15.36 1.42 -0.45
N PRO A 320 -15.38 0.82 0.75
CA PRO A 320 -16.04 1.41 1.90
C PRO A 320 -15.49 2.82 2.19
N PRO A 321 -16.27 3.68 2.87
CA PRO A 321 -15.81 5.00 3.24
C PRO A 321 -14.54 4.96 4.09
N PHE A 322 -13.66 5.93 3.85
CA PHE A 322 -12.47 6.21 4.66
C PHE A 322 -12.36 7.71 4.91
N TYR A 323 -11.41 8.13 5.73
CA TYR A 323 -11.25 9.54 6.11
C TYR A 323 -9.91 10.10 5.65
N ILE A 324 -9.97 11.30 5.07
CA ILE A 324 -8.79 12.16 4.84
C ILE A 324 -8.89 13.39 5.75
N ARG A 325 -7.77 14.00 6.11
CA ARG A 325 -7.83 15.23 6.90
C ARG A 325 -8.39 16.40 6.09
N GLU A 326 -9.16 17.26 6.75
CA GLU A 326 -9.76 18.44 6.10
C GLU A 326 -8.72 19.38 5.50
N ASP A 327 -7.56 19.55 6.16
CA ASP A 327 -6.48 20.40 5.65
C ASP A 327 -5.95 19.91 4.29
N SER A 328 -5.89 18.60 4.08
CA SER A 328 -5.47 17.97 2.83
C SER A 328 -6.50 18.20 1.73
N PHE A 329 -7.79 18.12 2.08
CA PHE A 329 -8.87 18.47 1.16
C PHE A 329 -8.85 19.97 0.78
N LEU A 330 -8.65 20.86 1.75
CA LEU A 330 -8.60 22.29 1.50
C LEU A 330 -7.43 22.70 0.59
N ARG A 331 -6.26 22.05 0.72
CA ARG A 331 -5.13 22.26 -0.21
C ARG A 331 -5.49 21.93 -1.66
N LEU A 332 -6.23 20.84 -1.90
CA LEU A 332 -6.72 20.49 -3.24
C LEU A 332 -7.69 21.56 -3.77
N LYS A 333 -8.61 22.00 -2.92
CA LYS A 333 -9.60 23.02 -3.28
C LYS A 333 -8.93 24.35 -3.61
N GLU A 334 -7.93 24.76 -2.83
CA GLU A 334 -7.13 25.96 -3.08
C GLU A 334 -6.41 25.90 -4.44
N VAL A 335 -5.72 24.80 -4.73
CA VAL A 335 -5.04 24.63 -6.02
C VAL A 335 -6.03 24.63 -7.18
N THR A 336 -7.20 24.01 -7.00
CA THR A 336 -8.30 24.02 -7.99
C THR A 336 -8.81 25.44 -8.28
N VAL A 337 -8.93 26.29 -7.25
CA VAL A 337 -9.29 27.70 -7.42
C VAL A 337 -8.21 28.46 -8.21
N ASN A 338 -6.94 28.19 -7.95
CA ASN A 338 -5.83 28.82 -8.68
C ASN A 338 -5.78 28.37 -10.15
N LEU A 339 -6.04 27.09 -10.42
CA LEU A 339 -6.15 26.53 -11.78
C LEU A 339 -7.31 27.13 -12.58
N ASP A 340 -8.44 27.38 -11.92
CA ASP A 340 -9.60 28.01 -12.54
C ASP A 340 -9.36 29.49 -12.88
N LYS A 341 -8.59 30.19 -12.05
CA LYS A 341 -8.18 31.59 -12.29
C LYS A 341 -6.97 31.73 -13.21
N ALA A 342 -6.32 30.63 -13.58
CA ALA A 342 -5.09 30.67 -14.38
C ALA A 342 -5.32 31.32 -15.75
N GLU A 343 -4.33 32.10 -16.17
CA GLU A 343 -4.25 32.69 -17.49
C GLU A 343 -3.27 31.92 -18.38
N GLN A 344 -3.34 32.17 -19.69
CA GLN A 344 -2.48 31.52 -20.66
C GLN A 344 -1.00 31.80 -20.36
N ARG A 345 -0.19 30.74 -20.31
CA ARG A 345 1.27 30.83 -20.19
C ARG A 345 1.82 31.87 -21.18
N LYS A 346 2.50 32.90 -20.66
CA LYS A 346 3.23 33.87 -21.50
C LYS A 346 4.39 33.14 -22.16
N GLU A 347 4.48 33.15 -23.49
CA GLU A 347 5.68 32.67 -24.17
C GLU A 347 6.88 33.51 -23.72
N PRO A 348 8.07 32.91 -23.51
CA PRO A 348 9.25 33.70 -23.26
C PRO A 348 9.49 34.60 -24.48
N VAL A 349 9.45 35.92 -24.26
CA VAL A 349 9.84 36.90 -25.27
C VAL A 349 11.24 36.50 -25.75
N LYS A 350 11.37 36.09 -27.01
CA LYS A 350 12.66 35.79 -27.63
C LYS A 350 13.53 37.04 -27.50
N GLN A 351 14.48 37.04 -26.55
CA GLN A 351 15.44 38.13 -26.33
C GLN A 351 16.49 38.28 -27.45
N ASN A 352 16.29 37.67 -28.62
CA ASN A 352 17.18 37.80 -29.76
C ASN A 352 16.45 38.41 -30.96
N ALA A 353 16.13 39.70 -30.81
CA ALA A 353 15.97 40.61 -31.94
C ALA A 353 16.76 41.89 -31.62
N LEU A 354 18.07 41.75 -31.41
CA LEU A 354 19.00 42.87 -31.54
C LEU A 354 18.93 43.35 -33.00
N PRO A 355 18.61 44.63 -33.28
CA PRO A 355 18.62 45.13 -34.64
C PRO A 355 20.04 45.10 -35.20
N LYS A 356 20.26 44.27 -36.23
CA LYS A 356 21.43 44.39 -37.10
C LYS A 356 21.31 45.69 -37.90
N ASN A 357 21.97 46.75 -37.44
CA ASN A 357 22.79 47.65 -38.26
C ASN A 357 23.16 48.91 -37.50
N PRO A 358 24.46 49.19 -37.33
CA PRO A 358 25.00 50.52 -37.50
C PRO A 358 25.55 50.61 -38.93
N ALA A 359 24.92 51.43 -39.76
CA ALA A 359 25.51 51.87 -41.01
C ALA A 359 26.83 52.60 -40.73
N LEU A 360 27.92 52.11 -41.32
CA LEU A 360 29.20 52.82 -41.40
C LEU A 360 29.03 54.08 -42.27
N PRO A 361 29.40 55.27 -41.81
CA PRO A 361 29.49 56.43 -42.68
C PRO A 361 30.78 56.35 -43.51
N LYS A 362 30.63 56.49 -44.82
CA LYS A 362 31.75 56.75 -45.74
C LYS A 362 32.30 58.16 -45.49
N LYS A 363 33.58 58.27 -45.15
CA LYS A 363 34.57 59.11 -45.85
C LYS A 363 35.98 58.79 -45.38
#